data_AF-A0A7S3WAX4-F1
#
_entry.id   AF-A0A7S3WAX4-F1
#
_cell.length_a   1.000
_cell.length_b   1.000
_cell.length_c   1.000
_cell.angle_alpha   90.00
_cell.angle_beta   90.00
_cell.angle_gamma   90.00
#
_symmetry.space_group_name_H-M   'P 1'
#
loop_
_entity.id
_entity.type
_entity.pdbx_description
1 polymer ?
#
loop_
_entity_poly.entity_id
_entity_poly.type
_entity_poly.pdbx_seq_one_letter_code
_entity_poly.pdbx_strand_id
1 'polypeptide(L)'
;GMRTHPQHAGVQEAGCEALANMCSGDDAVGAACEQRAVRSGAIEAAVAAMCAHLQEEGVQEWGCTALTEMCSGSDDAAAAREERAADAGALEAVVAAMRAHPTNAGVQEEGISALTMLCGDAVPSREARAAEAGAIEA
;
A
#
# COMPACT_ATOMS: atom_id res chain seq x y z
N GLY A 1 6.40 -17.61 2.60
CA GLY A 1 5.55 -16.45 2.32
C GLY A 1 6.17 -15.19 2.90
N MET A 2 5.67 -14.00 2.57
CA MET A 2 6.28 -12.71 2.94
C MET A 2 6.74 -12.64 4.41
N ARG A 3 5.87 -13.03 5.36
CA ARG A 3 6.20 -13.02 6.81
C ARG A 3 7.29 -14.00 7.23
N THR A 4 7.51 -15.09 6.51
CA THR A 4 8.53 -16.10 6.84
C THR A 4 9.88 -15.80 6.21
N HIS A 5 9.93 -14.92 5.21
CA HIS A 5 11.18 -14.51 4.53
C HIS A 5 11.28 -12.97 4.42
N PRO A 6 11.16 -12.23 5.54
CA PRO A 6 11.06 -10.78 5.53
C PRO A 6 12.27 -10.08 4.91
N GLN A 7 13.45 -10.73 4.87
CA GLN A 7 14.68 -10.16 4.35
C GLN A 7 15.00 -10.56 2.90
N HIS A 8 14.16 -11.38 2.25
CA HIS A 8 14.41 -11.80 0.87
C HIS A 8 13.62 -10.91 -0.10
N ALA A 9 14.28 -9.94 -0.72
CA ALA A 9 13.67 -8.94 -1.61
C ALA A 9 12.75 -9.57 -2.67
N GLY A 10 13.23 -10.55 -3.45
CA GLY A 10 12.39 -11.20 -4.48
C GLY A 10 11.18 -11.97 -3.94
N VAL A 11 11.17 -12.39 -2.67
CA VAL A 11 9.98 -13.01 -2.05
C VAL A 11 8.99 -11.94 -1.59
N GLN A 12 9.49 -10.77 -1.20
CA GLN A 12 8.63 -9.63 -0.87
C GLN A 12 8.00 -9.04 -2.12
N GLU A 13 8.79 -8.86 -3.18
CA GLU A 13 8.32 -8.38 -4.49
C GLU A 13 7.21 -9.28 -5.05
N ALA A 14 7.49 -10.57 -5.24
CA ALA A 14 6.48 -11.53 -5.71
C ALA A 14 5.27 -11.65 -4.78
N GLY A 15 5.48 -11.38 -3.48
CA GLY A 15 4.40 -11.31 -2.50
C GLY A 15 3.49 -10.10 -2.71
N CYS A 16 4.07 -8.91 -2.87
CA CYS A 16 3.34 -7.68 -3.17
C CYS A 16 2.62 -7.78 -4.52
N GLU A 17 3.30 -8.27 -5.55
CA GLU A 17 2.71 -8.51 -6.88
C GLU A 17 1.50 -9.45 -6.80
N ALA A 18 1.62 -10.55 -6.06
CA ALA A 18 0.51 -11.48 -5.86
C ALA A 18 -0.66 -10.81 -5.12
N LEU A 19 -0.39 -9.97 -4.11
CA LEU A 19 -1.43 -9.22 -3.40
C LEU A 19 -2.15 -8.24 -4.34
N ALA A 20 -1.41 -7.47 -5.14
CA ALA A 20 -1.96 -6.55 -6.11
C ALA A 20 -2.88 -7.28 -7.12
N ASN A 21 -2.36 -8.32 -7.76
CA ASN A 21 -3.10 -9.08 -8.77
C ASN A 21 -4.34 -9.79 -8.22
N MET A 22 -4.33 -10.19 -6.95
CA MET A 22 -5.52 -10.81 -6.34
C MET A 22 -6.61 -9.77 -6.00
N CYS A 23 -6.24 -8.50 -5.85
CA CYS A 23 -7.16 -7.41 -5.48
C CYS A 23 -7.61 -6.56 -6.68
N SER A 24 -6.96 -6.67 -7.85
CA SER A 24 -7.19 -5.82 -9.04
C SER A 24 -8.47 -6.12 -9.86
N GLY A 25 -9.56 -6.60 -9.24
CA GLY A 25 -10.75 -7.05 -9.98
C GLY A 25 -12.07 -6.58 -9.38
N ASP A 26 -12.98 -6.05 -10.20
CA ASP A 26 -14.33 -5.65 -9.79
C ASP A 26 -15.34 -6.82 -9.71
N ASP A 27 -14.88 -8.05 -9.90
CA ASP A 27 -15.73 -9.23 -9.84
C ASP A 27 -15.89 -9.75 -8.39
N ALA A 28 -16.77 -10.72 -8.19
CA ALA A 28 -17.00 -11.31 -6.86
C ALA A 28 -15.74 -11.92 -6.23
N VAL A 29 -14.66 -12.12 -7.01
CA VAL A 29 -13.37 -12.62 -6.53
C VAL A 29 -12.54 -11.49 -5.92
N GLY A 30 -12.55 -10.29 -6.51
CA GLY A 30 -11.87 -9.12 -5.94
C GLY A 30 -12.53 -8.65 -4.64
N ALA A 31 -13.87 -8.53 -4.60
CA ALA A 31 -14.58 -8.23 -3.35
C ALA A 31 -14.34 -9.29 -2.24
N ALA A 32 -14.22 -10.57 -2.62
CA ALA A 32 -13.85 -11.63 -1.68
C ALA A 32 -12.37 -11.56 -1.26
N CYS A 33 -11.50 -11.05 -2.13
CA CYS A 33 -10.09 -10.83 -1.84
C CYS A 33 -9.87 -9.65 -0.91
N GLU A 34 -10.55 -8.52 -1.14
CA GLU A 34 -10.55 -7.34 -0.25
C GLU A 34 -10.95 -7.73 1.18
N GLN A 35 -12.03 -8.51 1.32
CA GLN A 35 -12.42 -9.04 2.64
C GLN A 35 -11.40 -10.01 3.25
N ARG A 36 -10.62 -10.74 2.43
CA ARG A 36 -9.54 -11.60 2.92
C ARG A 36 -8.29 -10.79 3.27
N ALA A 37 -8.01 -9.69 2.59
CA ALA A 37 -6.93 -8.76 2.92
C ALA A 37 -7.14 -8.20 4.34
N VAL A 38 -8.36 -7.78 4.66
CA VAL A 38 -8.77 -7.32 6.01
C VAL A 38 -8.47 -8.39 7.07
N ARG A 39 -8.80 -9.65 6.80
CA ARG A 39 -8.70 -10.71 7.81
C ARG A 39 -7.31 -11.34 7.94
N SER A 40 -6.44 -11.20 6.95
CA SER A 40 -5.18 -11.95 6.88
C SER A 40 -3.92 -11.17 7.30
N GLY A 41 -4.05 -9.85 7.49
CA GLY A 41 -2.93 -8.96 7.77
C GLY A 41 -2.10 -8.65 6.52
N ALA A 42 -2.74 -8.63 5.35
CA ALA A 42 -2.07 -8.42 4.06
C ALA A 42 -1.54 -6.98 3.92
N ILE A 43 -2.32 -5.99 4.40
CA ILE A 43 -1.92 -4.58 4.45
C ILE A 43 -0.64 -4.42 5.26
N GLU A 44 -0.59 -4.98 6.47
CA GLU A 44 0.59 -4.91 7.33
C GLU A 44 1.79 -5.65 6.73
N ALA A 45 1.56 -6.75 6.01
CA ALA A 45 2.62 -7.46 5.32
C ALA A 45 3.22 -6.65 4.17
N ALA A 46 2.38 -5.97 3.38
CA ALA A 46 2.83 -5.08 2.30
C ALA A 46 3.61 -3.89 2.87
N VAL A 47 3.09 -3.21 3.89
CA VAL A 47 3.80 -2.09 4.54
C VAL A 47 5.13 -2.54 5.14
N ALA A 48 5.16 -3.68 5.83
CA ALA A 48 6.41 -4.20 6.39
C ALA A 48 7.44 -4.55 5.31
N ALA A 49 7.00 -5.09 4.17
CA ALA A 49 7.85 -5.36 3.01
C ALA A 49 8.47 -4.08 2.43
N MET A 50 7.64 -3.06 2.20
CA MET A 50 8.09 -1.76 1.70
C MET A 50 9.12 -1.12 2.64
N CYS A 51 8.85 -1.13 3.95
CA CYS A 51 9.77 -0.61 4.95
C CYS A 51 11.10 -1.39 5.01
N ALA A 52 11.06 -2.72 4.90
CA ALA A 52 12.25 -3.56 4.97
C ALA A 52 13.13 -3.48 3.71
N HIS A 53 12.54 -3.18 2.56
CA HIS A 53 13.22 -3.18 1.24
C HIS A 53 13.10 -1.85 0.52
N LEU A 54 13.30 -0.75 1.25
CA LEU A 54 13.13 0.62 0.74
C LEU A 54 13.90 0.89 -0.56
N GLN A 55 15.05 0.25 -0.77
CA GLN A 55 15.91 0.45 -1.95
C GLN A 55 15.58 -0.48 -3.12
N GLU A 56 14.65 -1.42 -2.97
CA GLU A 56 14.27 -2.38 -4.01
C GLU A 56 13.04 -1.84 -4.75
N GLU A 57 13.26 -1.29 -5.94
CA GLU A 57 12.22 -0.60 -6.72
C GLU A 57 10.99 -1.48 -7.00
N GLY A 58 11.19 -2.75 -7.34
CA GLY A 58 10.07 -3.69 -7.56
C GLY A 58 9.22 -3.93 -6.32
N VAL A 59 9.83 -3.97 -5.13
CA VAL A 59 9.07 -4.09 -3.87
C VAL A 59 8.25 -2.82 -3.60
N GLN A 60 8.81 -1.66 -3.93
CA GLN A 60 8.13 -0.38 -3.72
C GLN A 60 6.96 -0.19 -4.69
N GLU A 61 7.17 -0.46 -5.99
CA GLU A 61 6.13 -0.34 -7.02
C GLU A 61 4.95 -1.26 -6.70
N TRP A 62 5.21 -2.57 -6.57
CA TRP A 62 4.16 -3.54 -6.26
C TRP A 62 3.57 -3.35 -4.86
N GLY A 63 4.34 -2.83 -3.91
CA GLY A 63 3.85 -2.48 -2.58
C GLY A 63 2.81 -1.36 -2.64
N CYS A 64 3.09 -0.29 -3.38
CA CYS A 64 2.15 0.80 -3.62
C CYS A 64 0.89 0.31 -4.35
N THR A 65 1.03 -0.48 -5.41
CA THR A 65 -0.12 -1.04 -6.14
C THR A 65 -0.96 -1.92 -5.23
N ALA A 66 -0.34 -2.82 -4.46
CA ALA A 66 -1.07 -3.69 -3.54
C ALA A 66 -1.85 -2.91 -2.48
N LEU A 67 -1.29 -1.80 -1.96
CA LEU A 67 -2.00 -0.95 -1.01
C LEU A 67 -3.20 -0.25 -1.65
N THR A 68 -3.04 0.27 -2.88
CA THR A 68 -4.13 0.87 -3.65
C THR A 68 -5.26 -0.12 -3.87
N GLU A 69 -4.95 -1.31 -4.39
CA GLU A 69 -5.94 -2.34 -4.70
C GLU A 69 -6.58 -2.95 -3.45
N MET A 70 -5.85 -3.08 -2.34
CA MET A 70 -6.43 -3.56 -1.10
C MET A 70 -7.35 -2.53 -0.43
N CYS A 71 -7.10 -1.23 -0.63
CA CYS A 71 -7.90 -0.18 -0.01
C CYS A 71 -8.95 0.42 -0.96
N SER A 72 -8.91 0.08 -2.25
CA SER A 72 -9.93 0.44 -3.23
C SER A 72 -11.23 -0.31 -2.94
N GLY A 73 -12.36 0.33 -3.21
CA GLY A 73 -13.69 -0.26 -3.00
C GLY A 73 -14.60 0.63 -2.17
N SER A 74 -15.90 0.44 -2.35
CA SER A 74 -16.96 1.22 -1.67
C SER A 74 -17.87 0.32 -0.82
N ASP A 75 -17.38 -0.86 -0.46
CA ASP A 75 -18.12 -1.79 0.40
C ASP A 75 -18.04 -1.39 1.88
N ASP A 76 -18.85 -2.04 2.71
CA ASP A 76 -18.90 -1.78 4.17
C ASP A 76 -17.54 -2.01 4.87
N ALA A 77 -16.60 -2.69 4.22
CA ALA A 77 -15.27 -2.97 4.76
C ALA A 77 -14.21 -1.92 4.35
N ALA A 78 -14.50 -1.02 3.40
CA ALA A 78 -13.56 -0.01 2.91
C ALA A 78 -12.97 0.85 4.05
N ALA A 79 -13.82 1.41 4.91
CA ALA A 79 -13.39 2.24 6.03
C ALA A 79 -12.44 1.49 7.01
N ALA A 80 -12.71 0.21 7.25
CA ALA A 80 -11.87 -0.62 8.11
C ALA A 80 -10.50 -0.95 7.48
N ARG A 81 -10.45 -1.05 6.14
CA ARG A 81 -9.19 -1.26 5.39
C ARG A 81 -8.32 -0.02 5.45
N GLU A 82 -8.91 1.14 5.24
CA GLU A 82 -8.21 2.42 5.34
C GLU A 82 -7.69 2.70 6.76
N GLU A 83 -8.50 2.48 7.80
CA GLU A 83 -8.07 2.66 9.19
C GLU A 83 -6.86 1.77 9.50
N ARG A 84 -6.91 0.52 9.04
CA ARG A 84 -5.82 -0.43 9.24
C ARG A 84 -4.56 -0.07 8.45
N ALA A 85 -4.69 0.46 7.24
CA ALA A 85 -3.57 0.99 6.47
C ALA A 85 -2.93 2.20 7.19
N ALA A 86 -3.74 3.08 7.75
CA ALA A 86 -3.25 4.22 8.54
C ALA A 86 -2.52 3.78 9.82
N ASP A 87 -3.05 2.76 10.52
CA ASP A 87 -2.43 2.16 11.70
C ASP A 87 -1.13 1.41 11.37
N ALA A 88 -1.07 0.78 10.21
CA ALA A 88 0.12 0.09 9.72
C ALA A 88 1.24 1.05 9.30
N GLY A 89 0.95 2.34 9.12
CA GLY A 89 1.91 3.33 8.62
C GLY A 89 2.07 3.30 7.09
N ALA A 90 1.01 2.93 6.36
CA ALA A 90 1.04 2.84 4.90
C ALA A 90 1.39 4.18 4.24
N LEU A 91 0.88 5.29 4.80
CA LEU A 91 1.15 6.62 4.25
C LEU A 91 2.63 6.98 4.33
N GLU A 92 3.26 6.76 5.47
CA GLU A 92 4.69 7.01 5.67
C GLU A 92 5.55 6.10 4.79
N ALA A 93 5.15 4.85 4.62
CA ALA A 93 5.84 3.89 3.75
C ALA A 93 5.79 4.31 2.27
N VAL A 94 4.62 4.75 1.76
CA VAL A 94 4.46 5.22 0.39
C VAL A 94 5.29 6.49 0.13
N VAL A 95 5.25 7.46 1.06
CA VAL A 95 6.08 8.67 0.93
C VAL A 95 7.57 8.34 0.93
N ALA A 96 8.01 7.42 1.80
CA ALA A 96 9.40 6.98 1.83
C ALA A 96 9.80 6.30 0.52
N ALA A 97 8.94 5.44 -0.04
CA ALA A 97 9.15 4.77 -1.32
C ALA A 97 9.38 5.77 -2.46
N MET A 98 8.48 6.74 -2.60
CA MET A 98 8.57 7.78 -3.63
C MET A 98 9.84 8.64 -3.47
N ARG A 99 10.27 8.92 -2.23
CA ARG A 99 11.51 9.65 -1.96
C ARG A 99 12.76 8.83 -2.26
N ALA A 100 12.73 7.52 -2.03
CA ALA A 100 13.84 6.63 -2.32
C ALA A 100 14.03 6.43 -3.84
N HIS A 101 12.94 6.51 -4.61
CA HIS A 101 12.94 6.25 -6.06
C HIS A 101 12.35 7.42 -6.88
N PRO A 102 12.95 8.63 -6.82
CA PRO A 102 12.37 9.83 -7.44
C PRO A 102 12.32 9.79 -8.97
N THR A 103 13.12 8.91 -9.60
CA THR A 103 13.19 8.76 -11.06
C THR A 103 12.52 7.50 -11.59
N ASN A 104 12.02 6.62 -10.72
CA ASN A 104 11.30 5.43 -11.13
C ASN A 104 9.82 5.78 -11.36
N ALA A 105 9.39 5.78 -12.62
CA ALA A 105 8.04 6.19 -12.98
C ALA A 105 6.96 5.32 -12.32
N GLY A 106 7.15 3.99 -12.27
CA GLY A 106 6.20 3.06 -11.65
C GLY A 106 5.99 3.36 -10.17
N VAL A 107 7.07 3.52 -9.40
CA VAL A 107 6.98 3.89 -7.97
C VAL A 107 6.29 5.24 -7.76
N GLN A 108 6.52 6.23 -8.62
CA GLN A 108 5.87 7.54 -8.49
C GLN A 108 4.38 7.48 -8.83
N GLU A 109 4.00 6.85 -9.94
CA GLU A 109 2.61 6.73 -10.40
C GLU A 109 1.76 5.95 -9.39
N GLU A 110 2.25 4.78 -8.98
CA GLU A 110 1.56 3.93 -8.00
C GLU A 110 1.56 4.57 -6.60
N GLY A 111 2.62 5.28 -6.23
CA GLY A 111 2.69 6.02 -4.98
C GLY A 111 1.66 7.15 -4.89
N ILE A 112 1.47 7.91 -5.97
CA ILE A 112 0.44 8.96 -6.03
C ILE A 112 -0.96 8.35 -5.94
N SER A 113 -1.21 7.24 -6.63
CA SER A 113 -2.48 6.52 -6.54
C SER A 113 -2.77 6.06 -5.11
N ALA A 114 -1.78 5.45 -4.46
CA ALA A 114 -1.89 5.00 -3.07
C ALA A 114 -2.15 6.17 -2.10
N LEU A 115 -1.44 7.29 -2.24
CA LEU A 115 -1.68 8.48 -1.41
C LEU A 115 -3.08 9.06 -1.64
N THR A 116 -3.52 9.14 -2.89
CA THR A 116 -4.85 9.65 -3.24
C THR A 116 -5.94 8.79 -2.62
N MET A 117 -5.77 7.46 -2.64
CA MET A 117 -6.70 6.53 -2.02
C MET A 117 -6.67 6.69 -0.49
N LEU A 118 -5.50 6.60 0.15
CA LEU A 118 -5.37 6.63 1.61
C LEU A 118 -5.78 7.97 2.25
N CYS A 119 -5.72 9.06 1.49
CA CYS A 119 -6.18 10.39 1.89
C CYS A 119 -7.64 10.69 1.48
N GLY A 120 -8.24 9.85 0.64
CA GLY A 120 -9.49 10.08 -0.08
C GLY A 120 -10.78 9.85 0.71
N ASP A 121 -10.88 10.36 1.93
CA ASP A 121 -12.15 10.74 2.62
C ASP A 121 -11.80 11.45 3.95
N ALA A 122 -10.98 12.50 3.84
CA ALA A 122 -10.21 13.10 4.93
C ALA A 122 -10.95 13.25 6.27
N VAL A 123 -10.64 12.34 7.19
CA VAL A 123 -10.48 12.70 8.59
C VAL A 123 -9.30 13.68 8.64
N PRO A 124 -9.43 14.90 9.19
CA PRO A 124 -8.38 15.94 9.20
C PRO A 124 -7.05 15.47 9.80
N SER A 125 -7.05 14.37 10.55
CA SER A 125 -5.87 13.72 11.12
C SER A 125 -4.96 13.05 10.08
N ARG A 126 -5.51 12.58 8.94
CA ARG A 126 -4.74 11.89 7.89
C ARG A 126 -4.03 12.88 6.97
N GLU A 127 -4.70 13.98 6.62
CA GLU A 127 -4.10 15.09 5.89
C GLU A 127 -2.95 15.73 6.68
N ALA A 128 -3.12 15.90 8.00
CA ALA A 128 -2.06 16.39 8.88
C ALA A 128 -0.84 15.45 8.90
N ARG A 129 -1.04 14.13 8.91
CA ARG A 129 0.06 13.15 8.80
C ARG A 129 0.71 13.18 7.41
N ALA A 130 -0.05 13.37 6.34
CA ALA A 130 0.49 13.55 4.99
C ALA A 130 1.34 14.83 4.87
N ALA A 131 0.89 15.92 5.49
CA ALA A 131 1.61 17.18 5.55
C ALA A 131 2.88 17.09 6.42
N GLU A 132 2.83 16.45 7.60
CA GLU A 132 4.02 16.20 8.43
C GLU A 132 5.00 15.21 7.79
N ALA A 133 4.49 14.23 7.04
CA ALA A 133 5.32 13.36 6.21
C ALA A 133 5.94 14.10 5.01
N GLY A 134 5.46 15.31 4.68
CA GLY A 134 6.00 16.21 3.66
C GLY A 134 5.54 15.90 2.23
N ALA A 135 4.28 15.48 2.05
CA ALA A 135 3.67 15.21 0.74
C ALA A 135 3.10 16.46 0.03
N ILE A 136 3.20 17.67 0.61
CA ILE A 136 2.64 18.92 0.05
C ILE A 136 3.70 20.03 -0.11
N GLU A 137 4.94 19.70 -0.42
CA GLU A 137 5.89 20.71 -0.95
C GLU A 137 6.67 20.15 -2.15
N ALA A 138 6.18 20.45 -3.35
CA ALA A 138 6.93 20.61 -4.60
C ALA A 138 6.14 21.53 -5.55
#